data_AF-A0A2D4EWF2-F1
#
_entry.id   AF-A0A2D4EWF2-F1
#
_cell.length_a   1.000
_cell.length_b   1.000
_cell.length_c   1.000
_cell.angle_alpha   90.00
_cell.angle_beta   90.00
_cell.angle_gamma   90.00
#
_symmetry.space_group_name_H-M   'P 1'
#
loop_
_entity.id
_entity.type
_entity.pdbx_description
1 polymer ?
#
loop_
_entity_poly.entity_id
_entity_poly.type
_entity_poly.pdbx_seq_one_letter_code
_entity_poly.pdbx_strand_id
1 'polypeptide(L)'
;MHVSYLCSAQSYATDLVVCVALGCDMFDCVYPTRTARFGSALVPWGSLQLKNKQYAKDFQPIDENCTCPTCQRYSRAFLNALYPIDSAAKHHITIHNIAYQM
;
A
#
# COMPACT_ATOMS: atom_id res chain seq x y z
N MET A 1 18.12 24.87 14.71
CA MET A 1 16.94 25.03 13.84
C MET A 1 17.23 24.25 12.57
N HIS A 2 16.87 22.96 12.56
CA HIS A 2 15.68 22.45 11.90
C HIS A 2 15.70 22.80 10.41
N VAL A 3 16.31 21.94 9.61
CA VAL A 3 16.01 21.93 8.19
C VAL A 3 15.13 20.72 7.93
N SER A 4 13.82 20.97 8.00
CA SER A 4 12.81 20.01 7.56
C SER A 4 12.81 20.01 6.03
N TYR A 5 13.74 19.26 5.43
CA TYR A 5 13.75 19.05 4.00
C TYR A 5 12.65 18.05 3.65
N LEU A 6 11.60 18.53 2.98
CA LEU A 6 10.66 17.67 2.29
C LEU A 6 11.42 16.95 1.17
N CYS A 7 11.75 15.68 1.39
CA CYS A 7 12.31 14.88 0.33
C CYS A 7 11.15 14.36 -0.53
N SER A 8 11.07 14.81 -1.78
CA SER A 8 10.27 14.14 -2.82
C SER A 8 10.95 12.81 -3.18
N ALA A 9 10.97 11.89 -2.22
CA ALA A 9 11.61 10.60 -2.36
C ALA A 9 10.85 9.76 -3.39
N GLN A 10 11.61 9.02 -4.21
CA GLN A 10 11.10 8.11 -5.23
C GLN A 10 10.50 6.84 -4.61
N SER A 11 9.53 6.98 -3.72
CA SER A 11 8.43 6.03 -3.56
C SER A 11 8.71 4.57 -3.15
N TYR A 12 9.95 4.11 -3.04
CA TYR A 12 10.26 2.78 -2.50
C TYR A 12 10.52 2.87 -1.00
N ALA A 13 10.16 1.80 -0.27
CA ALA A 13 10.39 1.72 1.17
C ALA A 13 11.86 1.95 1.54
N THR A 14 12.78 1.49 0.69
CA THR A 14 14.23 1.68 0.89
C THR A 14 14.66 3.14 0.81
N ASP A 15 14.09 3.92 -0.12
CA ASP A 15 14.45 5.33 -0.28
C ASP A 15 14.09 6.14 0.96
N LEU A 16 12.92 5.84 1.57
CA LEU A 16 12.52 6.47 2.82
C LEU A 16 13.54 6.23 3.93
N VAL A 17 14.00 4.98 4.09
CA VAL A 17 15.00 4.62 5.11
C VAL A 17 16.32 5.35 4.87
N VAL A 18 16.78 5.46 3.63
CA VAL A 18 18.00 6.18 3.27
C VAL A 18 17.84 7.67 3.55
N CYS A 19 16.72 8.29 3.20
CA CYS A 19 16.49 9.72 3.44
C CYS A 19 16.39 10.05 4.94
N VAL A 20 15.83 9.16 5.76
CA VAL A 20 15.86 9.29 7.23
C VAL A 20 17.31 9.24 7.72
N ALA A 21 18.14 8.33 7.20
CA ALA A 21 19.56 8.26 7.54
C ALA A 21 20.35 9.52 7.10
N LEU A 22 19.89 10.21 6.06
CA LEU A 22 20.44 11.49 5.58
C LEU A 22 19.89 12.72 6.34
N GLY A 23 18.95 12.54 7.28
CA GLY A 23 18.43 13.60 8.13
C GLY A 23 17.15 14.29 7.63
N CYS A 24 16.41 13.68 6.69
CA CYS A 24 15.06 14.15 6.33
C CYS A 24 14.03 13.66 7.37
N ASP A 25 13.16 14.56 7.83
CA ASP A 25 12.13 14.29 8.83
C ASP A 25 10.69 14.26 8.26
N MET A 26 10.49 14.77 7.05
CA MET A 26 9.18 14.88 6.41
C MET A 26 9.20 14.35 4.96
N PHE A 27 8.17 13.56 4.62
CA PHE A 27 8.02 12.92 3.31
C PHE A 27 6.63 13.15 2.76
N ASP A 28 6.54 13.46 1.47
CA ASP A 28 5.29 13.43 0.70
C ASP A 28 5.50 12.53 -0.50
N CYS A 29 4.60 11.54 -0.68
CA CYS A 29 4.66 10.67 -1.84
C CYS A 29 3.26 10.26 -2.30
N VAL A 30 3.08 10.25 -3.62
CA VAL A 30 1.86 9.73 -4.26
C VAL A 30 1.91 8.22 -4.49
N TYR A 31 2.96 7.54 -4.00
CA TYR A 31 3.13 6.11 -4.19
C TYR A 31 1.97 5.24 -3.69
N PRO A 32 1.46 5.40 -2.45
CA PRO A 32 0.46 4.47 -1.92
C PRO A 32 -0.82 4.53 -2.75
N THR A 33 -1.23 5.74 -3.15
CA THR A 33 -2.43 6.01 -3.95
C THR A 33 -2.23 5.62 -5.42
N ARG A 34 -1.07 5.90 -6.01
CA ARG A 34 -0.73 5.50 -7.39
C ARG A 34 -0.70 3.99 -7.53
N THR A 35 -0.04 3.30 -6.60
CA THR A 35 0.13 1.83 -6.62
C THR A 35 -1.20 1.12 -6.38
N ALA A 36 -2.07 1.68 -5.53
CA ALA A 36 -3.43 1.19 -5.35
C ALA A 36 -4.27 1.23 -6.63
N ARG A 37 -4.13 2.28 -7.46
CA ARG A 37 -4.81 2.39 -8.76
C ARG A 37 -4.37 1.33 -9.76
N PHE A 38 -3.16 0.80 -9.61
CA PHE A 38 -2.68 -0.33 -10.41
C PHE A 38 -3.08 -1.69 -9.83
N GLY A 39 -3.77 -1.72 -8.69
CA GLY A 39 -4.18 -2.96 -8.01
C GLY A 39 -3.04 -3.65 -7.28
N SER A 40 -1.99 -2.90 -6.91
CA SER A 40 -0.89 -3.39 -6.10
C SER A 40 -1.09 -2.97 -4.65
N ALA A 41 -1.12 -3.94 -3.75
CA ALA A 41 -1.14 -3.73 -2.31
C ALA A 41 0.28 -3.85 -1.75
N LEU A 42 0.67 -2.95 -0.85
CA LEU A 42 1.98 -2.94 -0.21
C LEU A 42 2.01 -3.95 0.94
N VAL A 43 3.11 -4.70 1.05
CA VAL A 43 3.33 -5.68 2.11
C VAL A 43 4.81 -5.66 2.53
N PRO A 44 5.16 -6.11 3.74
CA PRO A 44 6.55 -6.11 4.21
C PRO A 44 7.53 -6.85 3.29
N TRP A 45 7.05 -7.88 2.60
CA TRP A 45 7.84 -8.70 1.67
C TRP A 45 7.76 -8.24 0.20
N GLY A 46 7.17 -7.06 -0.09
CA GLY A 46 7.13 -6.49 -1.43
C GLY A 46 5.79 -5.88 -1.82
N SER A 47 5.30 -6.20 -3.01
CA SER A 47 3.98 -5.73 -3.48
C SER A 47 3.17 -6.89 -4.04
N LEU A 48 1.91 -6.98 -3.61
CA LEU A 48 0.97 -8.00 -4.06
C LEU A 48 0.10 -7.43 -5.17
N GLN A 49 0.22 -7.97 -6.38
CA GLN A 49 -0.66 -7.63 -7.50
C GLN A 49 -2.01 -8.35 -7.37
N LEU A 50 -2.98 -7.72 -6.72
CA LEU A 50 -4.30 -8.29 -6.46
C LEU A 50 -5.12 -8.54 -7.74
N LYS A 51 -4.67 -8.07 -8.91
CA LYS A 51 -5.27 -8.41 -10.23
C LYS A 51 -4.95 -9.82 -10.69
N ASN A 52 -3.89 -10.44 -10.18
CA ASN A 52 -3.45 -11.75 -10.67
C ASN A 52 -4.48 -12.81 -10.32
N LYS A 53 -4.75 -13.72 -11.27
CA LYS A 53 -5.70 -14.83 -11.10
C LYS A 53 -5.35 -15.75 -9.93
N GLN A 54 -4.10 -15.79 -9.51
CA GLN A 54 -3.65 -16.56 -8.34
C GLN A 54 -4.36 -16.14 -7.05
N TYR A 55 -4.77 -14.87 -6.93
CA TYR A 55 -5.46 -14.37 -5.74
C TYR A 55 -6.98 -14.51 -5.81
N ALA A 56 -7.54 -14.98 -6.93
CA ALA A 56 -9.00 -15.09 -7.11
C ALA A 56 -9.66 -16.12 -6.18
N LYS A 57 -8.89 -17.08 -5.65
CA LYS A 57 -9.36 -18.12 -4.73
C LYS A 57 -8.68 -18.04 -3.36
N ASP A 58 -8.00 -16.94 -3.08
CA ASP A 58 -7.28 -16.73 -1.84
C ASP A 58 -8.11 -15.94 -0.83
N PHE A 59 -8.62 -16.63 0.19
CA PHE A 59 -9.50 -16.05 1.21
C PHE A 59 -8.75 -15.41 2.38
N GLN A 60 -7.42 -15.37 2.34
CA GLN A 60 -6.63 -14.69 3.37
C GLN A 60 -6.79 -13.16 3.29
N PRO A 61 -6.49 -12.40 4.37
CA PRO A 61 -6.35 -10.95 4.30
C PRO A 61 -5.08 -10.58 3.52
N ILE A 62 -4.94 -9.32 3.08
CA ILE A 62 -3.73 -8.85 2.37
C ILE A 62 -2.48 -9.12 3.23
N ASP A 63 -2.54 -8.71 4.50
CA ASP A 63 -1.53 -8.95 5.51
C ASP A 63 -2.22 -9.30 6.84
N GLU A 64 -1.81 -10.40 7.47
CA GLU A 64 -2.37 -10.89 8.73
C GLU A 64 -1.97 -9.99 9.92
N ASN A 65 -0.85 -9.28 9.81
CA ASN A 65 -0.35 -8.39 10.85
C ASN A 65 -0.92 -6.96 10.73
N CYS A 66 -1.64 -6.66 9.64
CA CYS A 66 -2.15 -5.31 9.40
C CYS A 66 -3.52 -5.12 10.08
N THR A 67 -3.63 -4.07 10.90
CA THR A 67 -4.85 -3.72 11.65
C THR A 67 -5.78 -2.78 10.88
N CYS A 68 -5.55 -2.57 9.58
CA CYS A 68 -6.37 -1.66 8.79
C CYS A 68 -7.80 -2.23 8.59
N PRO A 69 -8.82 -1.36 8.40
CA PRO A 69 -10.20 -1.79 8.24
C PRO A 69 -10.41 -2.66 7.00
N THR A 70 -9.50 -2.57 6.02
CA THR A 70 -9.53 -3.41 4.81
C THR A 70 -9.11 -4.84 5.10
N CYS A 71 -7.98 -5.05 5.79
CA CYS A 71 -7.49 -6.40 6.14
C CYS A 71 -8.41 -7.12 7.14
N GLN A 72 -9.11 -6.37 8.01
CA GLN A 72 -10.03 -6.97 8.97
C GLN A 72 -11.35 -7.45 8.37
N ARG A 73 -11.79 -6.88 7.24
CA ARG A 73 -13.13 -7.13 6.67
C ARG A 73 -13.11 -7.84 5.32
N TYR A 74 -12.04 -7.73 4.56
CA TYR A 74 -11.98 -8.18 3.17
C TYR A 74 -10.79 -9.10 2.91
N SER A 75 -11.04 -10.14 2.10
CA SER A 75 -10.02 -11.08 1.64
C SER A 75 -9.41 -10.68 0.29
N ARG A 76 -8.28 -11.27 -0.06
CA ARG A 76 -7.60 -11.03 -1.36
C ARG A 76 -8.51 -11.39 -2.54
N ALA A 77 -9.22 -12.51 -2.44
CA ALA A 77 -10.18 -12.97 -3.43
C ALA A 77 -11.33 -11.98 -3.62
N PHE A 78 -11.86 -11.44 -2.52
CA PHE A 78 -12.92 -10.43 -2.59
C PHE A 78 -12.45 -9.18 -3.32
N LEU A 79 -11.25 -8.68 -2.99
CA LEU A 79 -10.68 -7.51 -3.65
C LEU A 79 -10.36 -7.75 -5.13
N ASN A 80 -9.88 -8.94 -5.50
CA ASN A 80 -9.65 -9.33 -6.90
C ASN A 80 -10.96 -9.32 -7.70
N ALA A 81 -12.01 -9.94 -7.16
CA ALA A 81 -13.32 -10.02 -7.80
C ALA A 81 -14.00 -8.64 -7.91
N LEU A 82 -13.83 -7.79 -6.89
CA LEU A 82 -14.40 -6.44 -6.86
C LEU A 82 -13.65 -5.47 -7.78
N TYR A 83 -12.34 -5.67 -7.99
CA TYR A 83 -11.48 -4.76 -8.77
C TYR A 83 -12.00 -4.36 -10.16
N PRO A 84 -12.50 -5.28 -11.01
CA PRO A 84 -13.07 -4.92 -12.31
C PRO A 84 -14.50 -4.36 -12.22
N ILE A 85 -15.22 -4.61 -11.13
CA ILE A 85 -16.64 -4.27 -10.98
C ILE A 85 -16.81 -2.85 -10.43
N ASP A 86 -16.05 -2.53 -9.39
CA ASP A 86 -16.20 -1.28 -8.65
C ASP A 86 -14.86 -0.62 -8.31
N SER A 87 -14.87 0.70 -8.41
CA SER A 87 -13.81 1.59 -7.92
C SER A 87 -13.58 1.47 -6.41
N ALA A 88 -14.55 0.98 -5.63
CA ALA A 88 -14.42 0.73 -4.20
C ALA A 88 -13.21 -0.16 -3.86
N ALA A 89 -12.87 -1.13 -4.72
CA ALA A 89 -11.68 -1.96 -4.54
C ALA A 89 -10.39 -1.13 -4.48
N LYS A 90 -10.27 -0.10 -5.33
CA LYS A 90 -9.10 0.81 -5.32
C LYS A 90 -9.07 1.65 -4.05
N HIS A 91 -10.23 2.01 -3.51
CA HIS A 91 -10.35 2.73 -2.24
C HIS A 91 -9.83 1.89 -1.07
N HIS A 92 -10.25 0.63 -0.99
CA HIS A 92 -9.78 -0.32 0.01
C HIS A 92 -8.27 -0.56 -0.06
N ILE A 93 -7.72 -0.76 -1.27
CA ILE A 93 -6.27 -0.92 -1.44
C ILE A 93 -5.53 0.36 -1.06
N THR A 94 -6.11 1.53 -1.31
CA THR A 94 -5.52 2.82 -0.90
C THR A 94 -5.45 2.95 0.61
N ILE A 95 -6.53 2.59 1.32
CA ILE A 95 -6.56 2.61 2.79
C ILE A 95 -5.48 1.68 3.37
N HIS A 96 -5.36 0.47 2.83
CA HIS A 96 -4.29 -0.46 3.22
C HIS A 96 -2.89 0.10 2.95
N ASN A 97 -2.64 0.64 1.76
CA ASN A 97 -1.33 1.16 1.38
C ASN A 97 -0.90 2.37 2.22
N ILE A 98 -1.85 3.23 2.60
CA ILE A 98 -1.57 4.36 3.50
C ILE A 98 -1.31 3.85 4.92
N ALA A 99 -2.12 2.90 5.41
CA ALA A 99 -1.91 2.30 6.73
C ALA A 99 -0.58 1.55 6.84
N TYR A 100 -0.04 1.05 5.73
CA TYR A 100 1.30 0.44 5.68
C TYR A 100 2.44 1.46 5.83
N GLN A 101 2.20 2.73 5.49
CA GLN A 101 3.21 3.79 5.56
C GLN A 101 3.19 4.57 6.89
N MET A 102 2.15 4.40 7.70
CA MET A 102 2.03 4.97 9.05
C MET A 102 2.62 4.01 10.08
#